data_AF-V7FIE9-F1
#
_entry.id   AF-V7FIE9-F1
#
_cell.length_a   1.000
_cell.length_b   1.000
_cell.length_c   1.000
_cell.angle_alpha   90.00
_cell.angle_beta   90.00
_cell.angle_gamma   90.00
#
_symmetry.space_group_name_H-M   'P 1'
#
loop_
_entity.id
_entity.type
_entity.pdbx_description
1 polymer ?
#
loop_
_entity_poly.entity_id
_entity_poly.type
_entity_poly.pdbx_seq_one_letter_code
_entity_poly.pdbx_strand_id
1 'polypeptide(L)'
;MIPISFRVHQMCIPYGHRVPQIPLEPGYYWAKWRTAADGTVDGDELTPCDNWEIVQVMGNDPDWETHPADDKALFVFVCGVEEAQWRASFVWGDFVAPLDNGIKGDQ
;
A
#
# COMPACT_ATOMS: atom_id res chain seq x y z
N MET A 1 0.28 18.88 -31.84
CA MET A 1 0.81 17.57 -31.42
C MET A 1 1.70 17.84 -30.22
N ILE A 2 1.21 17.60 -29.00
CA ILE A 2 1.92 17.92 -27.75
C ILE A 2 2.47 16.59 -27.21
N PRO A 3 3.78 16.44 -26.99
CA PRO A 3 4.31 15.20 -26.42
C PRO A 3 3.95 15.15 -24.93
N ILE A 4 3.30 14.06 -24.52
CA ILE A 4 3.01 13.76 -23.12
C ILE A 4 4.33 13.30 -22.49
N SER A 5 5.05 14.24 -21.88
CA SER A 5 6.24 13.94 -21.09
C SER A 5 5.79 13.49 -19.70
N PHE A 6 5.91 12.19 -19.40
CA PHE A 6 5.80 11.70 -18.03
C PHE A 6 7.00 12.22 -17.23
N ARG A 7 6.86 13.43 -16.70
CA ARG A 7 7.81 14.00 -15.75
C ARG A 7 7.52 13.32 -14.41
N VAL A 8 8.35 12.35 -14.04
CA VAL A 8 8.46 11.88 -12.65
C VAL A 8 8.88 13.12 -11.85
N HIS A 9 7.90 13.86 -11.34
CA HIS A 9 8.17 14.86 -10.33
C HIS A 9 8.57 14.08 -9.11
N GLN A 10 9.88 14.06 -8.85
CA GLN A 10 10.44 13.84 -7.54
C GLN A 10 9.76 14.84 -6.59
N MET A 11 8.64 14.43 -6.01
CA MET A 11 7.88 15.23 -5.07
C MET A 11 8.73 15.31 -3.81
N CYS A 12 9.41 16.44 -3.64
CA CYS A 12 9.96 16.83 -2.34
C CYS A 12 8.78 16.99 -1.39
N ILE A 13 8.47 15.94 -0.63
CA ILE A 13 7.52 16.02 0.48
C ILE A 13 8.11 17.03 1.48
N PRO A 14 7.42 18.14 1.79
CA PRO A 14 7.92 19.11 2.77
C PRO A 14 8.10 18.42 4.11
N TYR A 15 9.26 18.63 4.74
CA TYR A 15 9.63 18.16 6.08
C TYR A 15 8.72 18.79 7.15
N GLY A 16 7.45 18.36 7.20
CA GLY A 16 6.64 18.31 8.40
C GLY A 16 6.68 16.88 8.88
N HIS A 17 7.04 16.65 10.14
CA HIS A 17 7.07 15.34 10.77
C HIS A 17 5.65 14.74 10.82
N ARG A 18 5.15 14.24 9.69
CA ARG A 18 4.05 13.28 9.66
C ARG A 18 4.71 11.93 9.80
N VAL A 19 4.67 11.38 11.01
CA VAL A 19 4.93 9.96 11.19
C VAL A 19 4.04 9.23 10.18
N PRO A 20 4.59 8.42 9.26
CA PRO A 20 3.77 7.62 8.36
C PRO A 20 2.76 6.83 9.20
N GLN A 21 1.48 7.17 9.08
CA GLN A 21 0.45 6.42 9.78
C GLN A 21 0.21 5.14 8.99
N ILE A 22 0.31 4.02 9.69
CA ILE A 22 -0.06 2.72 9.13
C ILE A 22 -1.53 2.82 8.67
N PRO A 23 -1.85 2.50 7.40
CA PRO A 23 -3.20 2.58 6.89
C PRO A 23 -4.17 1.76 7.74
N LEU A 24 -5.26 2.40 8.17
CA LEU A 24 -6.34 1.80 8.96
C LEU A 24 -7.59 1.51 8.12
N GLU A 25 -7.52 1.76 6.81
CA GLU A 25 -8.62 1.52 5.88
C GLU A 25 -8.08 0.93 4.57
N PRO A 26 -8.90 0.16 3.85
CA PRO A 26 -8.57 -0.32 2.51
C PRO A 26 -8.44 0.81 1.50
N GLY A 27 -7.47 0.68 0.60
CA GLY A 27 -7.21 1.70 -0.42
C GLY A 27 -5.89 1.47 -1.14
N TYR A 28 -5.57 2.39 -2.04
CA TYR A 28 -4.27 2.46 -2.69
C TYR A 28 -3.41 3.50 -1.97
N TYR A 29 -2.18 3.12 -1.63
CA TYR A 29 -1.26 3.96 -0.87
C TYR A 29 0.14 3.89 -1.51
N TRP A 30 0.90 4.98 -1.39
CA TRP A 30 2.33 4.91 -1.61
C TRP A 30 2.99 4.17 -0.45
N ALA A 31 3.90 3.25 -0.75
CA ALA A 31 4.67 2.53 0.26
C ALA A 31 6.08 2.20 -0.24
N LYS A 32 6.99 1.98 0.71
CA LYS A 32 8.28 1.30 0.48
C LYS A 32 8.29 -0.01 1.24
N TRP A 33 8.51 -1.11 0.53
CA TRP A 33 8.52 -2.43 1.13
C TRP A 33 9.86 -2.73 1.80
N ARG A 34 9.86 -3.00 3.10
CA ARG A 34 11.08 -3.15 3.90
C ARG A 34 11.42 -4.58 4.25
N THR A 35 10.40 -5.40 4.52
CA THR A 35 10.59 -6.79 4.93
C THR A 35 9.50 -7.64 4.31
N ALA A 36 9.88 -8.66 3.54
CA ALA A 36 8.92 -9.63 3.03
C ALA A 36 8.33 -10.48 4.17
N ALA A 37 7.07 -10.89 4.03
CA ALA A 37 6.46 -11.87 4.92
C ALA A 37 7.13 -13.24 4.75
N ASP A 38 7.13 -14.04 5.81
CA ASP A 38 7.71 -15.38 5.77
C ASP A 38 7.10 -16.23 4.65
N GLY A 39 7.96 -16.87 3.87
CA GLY A 39 7.54 -17.71 2.74
C GLY A 39 7.31 -16.95 1.42
N THR A 40 7.48 -15.63 1.40
CA THR A 40 7.42 -14.85 0.15
C THR A 40 8.54 -15.28 -0.78
N VAL A 41 8.18 -15.70 -2.00
CA VAL A 41 9.15 -16.07 -3.03
C VAL A 41 10.00 -14.85 -3.40
N ASP A 42 11.32 -15.04 -3.45
CA ASP A 42 12.31 -13.99 -3.75
C ASP A 42 12.24 -12.77 -2.82
N GLY A 43 11.67 -12.92 -1.62
CA GLY A 43 11.49 -11.82 -0.66
C GLY A 43 12.77 -11.08 -0.28
N ASP A 44 13.90 -11.79 -0.16
CA ASP A 44 15.23 -11.20 0.12
C ASP A 44 15.81 -10.42 -1.07
N GLU A 45 15.36 -10.71 -2.30
CA GLU A 45 15.79 -9.98 -3.49
C GLU A 45 14.92 -8.73 -3.72
N LEU A 46 13.63 -8.83 -3.37
CA LEU A 46 12.65 -7.77 -3.51
C LEU A 46 12.67 -6.77 -2.34
N THR A 47 13.20 -7.17 -1.17
CA THR A 47 13.24 -6.33 0.04
C THR A 47 14.64 -6.27 0.68
N PRO A 48 15.04 -5.11 1.23
CA PRO A 48 14.31 -3.84 1.26
C PRO A 48 14.33 -3.14 -0.10
N CYS A 49 13.17 -2.63 -0.53
CA CYS A 49 13.06 -1.75 -1.68
C CYS A 49 13.11 -0.28 -1.22
N ASP A 50 13.96 0.52 -1.86
CA ASP A 50 14.06 1.96 -1.58
C ASP A 50 13.17 2.83 -2.48
N ASN A 51 12.52 2.22 -3.46
CA ASN A 51 11.57 2.90 -4.34
C ASN A 51 10.20 3.02 -3.67
N TRP A 52 9.49 4.09 -4.03
CA TRP A 52 8.08 4.25 -3.68
C TRP A 52 7.24 3.55 -4.74
N GLU A 53 6.33 2.70 -4.31
CA GLU A 53 5.41 1.95 -5.17
C GLU A 53 3.99 2.10 -4.64
N ILE A 54 2.99 2.00 -5.54
CA ILE A 54 1.59 1.98 -5.15
C ILE A 54 1.25 0.55 -4.78
N VAL A 55 0.83 0.34 -3.53
CA VAL A 55 0.34 -0.94 -3.02
C VAL A 55 -1.13 -0.83 -2.67
N GLN A 56 -1.80 -1.97 -2.65
CA GLN A 56 -3.23 -2.07 -2.34
C GLN A 56 -3.40 -2.63 -0.92
N VAL A 57 -4.08 -1.91 -0.05
CA VAL A 57 -4.48 -2.37 1.29
C VAL A 57 -5.90 -2.91 1.21
N MET A 58 -6.13 -4.11 1.74
CA MET A 58 -7.44 -4.79 1.70
C MET A 58 -7.80 -5.41 3.07
N GLY A 59 -9.10 -5.62 3.30
CA GLY A 59 -9.61 -6.37 4.45
C GLY A 59 -9.20 -7.83 4.40
N ASN A 60 -8.55 -8.32 5.46
CA ASN A 60 -8.25 -9.73 5.66
C ASN A 60 -9.27 -10.40 6.61
N ASP A 61 -9.66 -9.70 7.67
CA ASP A 61 -10.68 -10.16 8.62
C ASP A 61 -12.07 -9.66 8.19
N PRO A 62 -13.14 -10.47 8.24
CA PRO A 62 -14.50 -9.99 7.91
C PRO A 62 -14.98 -8.85 8.82
N ASP A 63 -14.49 -8.75 10.05
CA ASP A 63 -14.83 -7.72 11.03
C ASP A 63 -13.76 -6.63 11.14
N TRP A 64 -12.89 -6.49 10.13
CA TRP A 64 -11.77 -5.53 10.13
C TRP A 64 -12.20 -4.09 10.45
N GLU A 65 -13.42 -3.68 10.08
CA GLU A 65 -13.96 -2.34 10.35
C GLU A 65 -14.12 -2.05 11.85
N THR A 66 -14.32 -3.09 12.65
CA THR A 66 -14.49 -2.97 14.11
C THR A 66 -13.14 -2.75 14.80
N HIS A 67 -12.09 -3.37 14.29
CA HIS A 67 -10.74 -3.36 14.87
C HIS A 67 -9.65 -3.13 13.80
N PRO A 68 -9.66 -1.99 13.08
CA PRO A 68 -8.79 -1.78 11.92
C PRO A 68 -7.29 -1.68 12.26
N ALA A 69 -6.98 -1.40 13.52
CA ALA A 69 -5.62 -1.35 14.03
C ALA A 69 -5.02 -2.75 14.26
N ASP A 70 -5.83 -3.80 14.31
CA ASP A 70 -5.33 -5.17 14.54
C ASP A 70 -4.45 -5.62 13.37
N ASP A 71 -3.28 -6.19 13.66
CA ASP A 71 -2.28 -6.56 12.65
C ASP A 71 -2.83 -7.45 11.52
N LYS A 72 -3.86 -8.25 11.84
CA LYS A 72 -4.52 -9.18 10.91
C LYS A 72 -5.82 -8.65 10.31
N ALA A 73 -6.26 -7.45 10.68
CA ALA A 73 -7.48 -6.85 10.13
C ALA A 73 -7.30 -6.53 8.65
N LEU A 74 -6.14 -6.00 8.27
CA LEU A 74 -5.82 -5.57 6.92
C LEU A 74 -4.49 -6.17 6.44
N PHE A 75 -4.42 -6.49 5.16
CA PHE A 75 -3.20 -6.96 4.48
C PHE A 75 -2.89 -6.09 3.26
N VAL A 76 -1.67 -6.24 2.74
CA VAL A 76 -1.13 -5.48 1.62
C VAL A 76 -0.88 -6.43 0.45
N PHE A 77 -1.45 -6.09 -0.71
CA PHE A 77 -1.13 -6.72 -1.97
C PHE A 77 -0.06 -5.90 -2.70
N VAL A 78 1.06 -6.54 -3.01
CA VAL A 78 2.17 -5.97 -3.79
C VAL A 78 2.12 -6.60 -5.18
N CYS A 79 2.20 -5.76 -6.22
CA CYS A 79 2.10 -6.26 -7.60
C CYS A 79 3.25 -7.23 -7.91
N GLY A 80 2.91 -8.42 -8.40
CA GLY A 80 3.89 -9.47 -8.71
C GLY A 80 4.29 -10.36 -7.54
N VAL A 81 3.68 -10.17 -6.36
CA VAL A 81 3.92 -11.00 -5.17
C VAL A 81 2.63 -11.77 -4.86
N GLU A 82 2.70 -13.09 -4.78
CA GLU A 82 1.53 -13.93 -4.50
C GLU A 82 1.18 -13.92 -3.00
N GLU A 83 2.20 -13.83 -2.14
CA GLU A 83 2.03 -13.81 -0.70
C GLU A 83 1.49 -12.46 -0.19
N ALA A 84 0.47 -12.53 0.65
CA ALA A 84 -0.05 -11.38 1.38
C ALA A 84 1.03 -10.80 2.30
N GLN A 85 1.21 -9.48 2.23
CA GLN A 85 2.19 -8.75 3.03
C GLN A 85 1.52 -8.02 4.19
N TRP A 86 2.28 -7.80 5.27
CA TRP A 86 1.76 -7.17 6.49
C TRP A 86 2.04 -5.68 6.52
N ARG A 87 1.10 -4.90 7.04
CA ARG A 87 1.22 -3.43 6.98
C ARG A 87 2.43 -2.87 7.73
N ALA A 88 2.88 -3.56 8.78
CA ALA A 88 4.05 -3.18 9.56
C ALA A 88 5.37 -3.32 8.77
N SER A 89 5.38 -4.08 7.67
CA SER A 89 6.55 -4.31 6.81
C SER A 89 6.86 -3.15 5.85
N PHE A 90 6.10 -2.05 5.92
CA PHE A 90 6.19 -0.96 4.97
C PHE A 90 6.47 0.38 5.66
N VAL A 91 7.20 1.23 4.95
CA VAL A 91 7.17 2.68 5.21
C VAL A 91 6.07 3.27 4.34
N TRP A 92 5.10 3.91 4.98
CA TRP A 92 3.91 4.43 4.30
C TRP A 92 4.10 5.86 3.81
N GLY A 93 3.45 6.16 2.70
CA GLY A 93 3.33 7.49 2.11
C GLY A 93 1.87 7.91 2.07
N ASP A 94 1.55 8.84 1.17
CA ASP A 94 0.20 9.38 1.06
C ASP A 94 -0.80 8.36 0.48
N PHE A 95 -2.06 8.52 0.89
CA PHE A 95 -3.21 7.88 0.25
C PHE A 95 -3.33 8.33 -1.20
N VAL A 96 -3.60 7.38 -2.09
CA VAL A 96 -3.69 7.60 -3.54
C VAL A 96 -5.14 7.60 -4.00
N ALA A 97 -5.90 6.54 -3.67
CA ALA A 97 -7.27 6.36 -4.13
C ALA A 97 -8.01 5.34 -3.26
N PRO A 98 -9.35 5.44 -3.12
CA PRO A 98 -10.14 4.44 -2.42
C PRO A 98 -10.13 3.11 -3.20
N LEU A 99 -10.39 2.00 -2.51
CA LEU A 99 -10.82 0.79 -3.19
C LEU A 99 -12.21 1.05 -3.77
N ASP A 100 -12.32 1.07 -5.09
CA ASP A 100 -13.62 1.07 -5.73
C ASP A 100 -14.23 -0.33 -5.55
N ASN A 101 -14.92 -0.52 -4.43
CA ASN A 101 -15.85 -1.62 -4.29
C ASN A 101 -16.96 -1.33 -5.29
N GLY A 102 -16.89 -1.91 -6.48
CA GLY A 102 -17.89 -1.75 -7.53
C GLY A 102 -19.29 -2.05 -6.99
N ILE A 103 -19.91 -1.07 -6.36
CA ILE A 103 -21.33 -1.03 -6.15
C ILE A 103 -21.84 -0.81 -7.56
N LYS A 104 -22.43 -1.86 -8.11
CA LYS A 104 -23.41 -1.73 -9.19
C LYS A 104 -24.47 -0.73 -8.70
N GLY A 105 -24.21 0.55 -8.92
CA GLY A 105 -25.26 1.54 -9.07
C GLY A 105 -25.69 1.45 -10.53
N ASP A 106 -26.75 0.70 -10.79
CA ASP A 106 -27.87 1.20 -11.59
C ASP A 106 -29.04 0.18 -11.60
N GLN A 107 -30.18 0.70 -11.14
CA GLN A 107 -31.59 0.30 -11.27
C GLN A 107 -32.14 -0.92 -10.52
#